data_AF-A0AAN5BUN5-F1
#
_entry.id   AF-A0AAN5BUN5-F1
#
_cell.length_a   1.000
_cell.length_b   1.000
_cell.length_c   1.000
_cell.angle_alpha   90.00
_cell.angle_beta   90.00
_cell.angle_gamma   90.00
#
_symmetry.space_group_name_H-M   'P 1'
#
loop_
_entity.id
_entity.type
_entity.pdbx_description
1 polymer ?
#
loop_
_entity_poly.entity_id
_entity_poly.type
_entity_poly.pdbx_seq_one_letter_code
_entity_poly.pdbx_strand_id
1 'polypeptide(L)'
;MPPFVSSLTLRTLRTIIQRPAFSAIAAPKPSYSIPRFQPVLRTPTAVAAATTPSLAIRQFSTSPFRQATYNQVRRGCRVAQRARRARSPALKDRPEMKGVCLKTGITKPKKPNSGERKTARVRLSSGKVVTAYIPGEGLSSYSGGSFGV
;
A
#
# COMPACT_ATOMS: atom_id res chain seq x y z
N MET A 1 -34.64 16.79 -32.98
CA MET A 1 -33.69 15.75 -33.42
C MET A 1 -32.28 16.24 -33.13
N PRO A 2 -31.60 15.79 -32.05
CA PRO A 2 -30.26 16.27 -31.74
C PRO A 2 -29.21 15.62 -32.66
N PRO A 3 -28.09 16.32 -32.99
CA PRO A 3 -27.06 15.77 -33.86
C PRO A 3 -26.23 14.70 -33.13
N PHE A 4 -25.92 13.61 -33.83
CA PHE A 4 -25.04 12.54 -33.36
C PHE A 4 -23.59 13.04 -33.30
N VAL A 5 -23.12 13.35 -32.09
CA VAL A 5 -21.72 13.72 -31.84
C VAL A 5 -20.87 12.45 -31.86
N SER A 6 -19.81 12.40 -32.68
CA SER A 6 -19.00 11.18 -32.87
C SER A 6 -18.25 10.82 -31.58
N SER A 7 -18.10 9.53 -31.29
CA SER A 7 -17.42 9.04 -30.09
C SER A 7 -15.95 9.50 -29.99
N LEU A 8 -15.32 9.78 -31.13
CA LEU A 8 -13.98 10.34 -31.23
C LEU A 8 -13.91 11.79 -30.75
N THR A 9 -14.90 12.63 -31.11
CA THR A 9 -14.98 14.03 -30.65
C THR A 9 -15.25 14.15 -29.15
N LEU A 10 -16.05 13.24 -28.58
CA LEU A 10 -16.27 13.18 -27.13
C LEU A 10 -15.01 12.73 -26.37
N ARG A 11 -14.11 12.00 -27.01
CA ARG A 11 -12.87 11.51 -26.40
C ARG A 11 -11.77 12.57 -26.39
N THR A 12 -11.67 13.40 -27.42
CA THR A 12 -10.72 14.52 -27.50
C THR A 12 -11.14 15.69 -26.61
N LEU A 13 -12.44 15.97 -26.48
CA LEU A 13 -12.92 17.01 -25.55
C LEU A 13 -12.70 16.65 -24.07
N ARG A 14 -12.64 15.36 -23.72
CA ARG A 14 -12.34 14.90 -22.35
C ARG A 14 -10.89 15.12 -21.91
N THR A 15 -9.94 15.22 -22.83
CA THR A 15 -8.53 15.44 -22.50
C THR A 15 -8.15 16.92 -22.36
N ILE A 16 -9.02 17.84 -22.81
CA ILE A 16 -8.78 19.28 -22.73
C ILE A 16 -9.19 19.85 -21.35
N ILE A 17 -10.05 19.16 -20.59
CA ILE A 17 -10.64 19.65 -19.33
C ILE A 17 -10.07 18.90 -18.10
N GLN A 18 -8.78 18.55 -18.08
CA GLN A 18 -8.14 18.03 -16.86
C GLN A 18 -6.95 18.87 -16.39
N ARG A 19 -7.34 19.83 -15.52
CA ARG A 19 -6.73 20.24 -14.24
C ARG A 19 -5.40 21.03 -14.26
N PRO A 20 -5.34 22.15 -13.50
CA PRO A 20 -4.09 22.86 -13.22
C PRO A 20 -3.19 22.03 -12.30
N ALA A 21 -1.90 22.03 -12.61
CA ALA A 21 -0.85 21.42 -11.80
C ALA A 21 -0.69 22.20 -10.49
N PHE A 22 -1.01 21.57 -9.36
CA PHE A 22 -0.55 22.06 -8.05
C PHE A 22 0.94 21.75 -7.92
N SER A 23 1.75 22.81 -7.90
CA SER A 23 3.15 22.77 -7.53
C SER A 23 3.27 22.38 -6.05
N ALA A 24 3.88 21.21 -5.79
CA ALA A 24 4.20 20.78 -4.44
C ALA A 24 5.40 21.59 -3.92
N ILE A 25 5.17 22.48 -2.96
CA ILE A 25 6.23 23.12 -2.18
C ILE A 25 6.82 22.06 -1.25
N ALA A 26 8.10 21.74 -1.44
CA ALA A 26 8.85 20.83 -0.59
C ALA A 26 9.17 21.51 0.76
N ALA A 27 8.69 20.96 1.86
CA ALA A 27 9.10 21.37 3.20
C ALA A 27 10.51 20.83 3.53
N PRO A 28 11.41 21.62 4.16
CA PRO A 28 12.74 21.16 4.55
C PRO A 28 12.66 20.20 5.75
N LYS A 29 13.43 19.10 5.69
CA LYS A 29 13.57 18.12 6.78
C LYS A 29 14.55 18.66 7.84
N PRO A 30 14.30 18.48 9.15
CA PRO A 30 15.25 18.87 10.18
C PRO A 30 16.50 17.98 10.13
N SER A 31 17.65 18.60 9.97
CA SER A 31 18.97 18.01 10.07
C SER A 31 19.35 17.84 11.54
N TYR A 32 19.30 16.60 12.05
CA TYR A 32 19.88 16.26 13.35
C TYR A 32 21.37 15.98 13.17
N SER A 33 22.22 16.82 13.76
CA SER A 33 23.68 16.65 13.80
C SER A 33 24.05 15.65 14.90
N ILE A 34 24.67 14.53 14.52
CA ILE A 34 25.31 13.61 15.46
C ILE A 34 26.73 14.12 15.73
N PRO A 35 27.18 14.34 16.98
CA PRO A 35 28.55 14.74 17.24
C PRO A 35 29.51 13.58 16.94
N ARG A 36 30.48 13.85 16.06
CA ARG A 36 31.50 12.91 15.62
C ARG A 36 32.68 12.98 16.58
N PHE A 37 32.90 11.93 17.36
CA PHE A 37 34.11 11.80 18.19
C PHE A 37 35.33 11.65 17.27
N GLN A 38 36.34 12.52 17.43
CA GLN A 38 37.61 12.42 16.70
C GLN A 38 38.73 12.05 17.68
N PRO A 39 39.40 10.90 17.51
CA PRO A 39 40.66 10.66 18.19
C PRO A 39 41.78 11.40 17.45
N VAL A 40 42.48 12.26 18.18
CA VAL A 40 43.71 12.92 17.73
C VAL A 40 44.86 11.93 17.89
N LEU A 41 45.44 11.47 16.78
CA LEU A 41 46.81 10.96 16.79
C LEU A 41 47.68 11.87 15.90
N ARG A 42 48.59 12.57 16.58
CA ARG A 42 49.74 13.26 15.97
C ARG A 42 50.89 12.27 15.77
N THR A 43 51.70 12.54 14.75
CA THR A 43 53.15 12.21 14.53
C THR A 43 53.44 11.70 13.11
N PRO A 44 54.66 11.95 12.57
CA PRO A 44 54.82 12.55 11.26
C PRO A 44 55.46 11.63 10.21
N THR A 45 55.36 12.07 8.95
CA THR A 45 56.28 11.82 7.81
C THR A 45 56.81 10.39 7.62
N ALA A 46 56.30 9.69 6.61
CA ALA A 46 57.10 8.79 5.78
C ALA A 46 56.45 8.57 4.40
N VAL A 47 57.19 8.97 3.37
CA VAL A 47 57.25 8.42 2.00
C VAL A 47 56.63 7.04 1.82
N ALA A 48 55.76 6.90 0.81
CA ALA A 48 55.88 5.91 -0.27
C ALA A 48 54.61 5.87 -1.11
N ALA A 49 54.79 5.83 -2.43
CA ALA A 49 53.75 5.65 -3.42
C ALA A 49 52.94 4.37 -3.17
N ALA A 50 51.62 4.51 -3.04
CA ALA A 50 50.70 3.39 -3.17
C ALA A 50 49.63 3.78 -4.19
N THR A 51 49.76 3.21 -5.38
CA THR A 51 48.75 3.17 -6.42
C THR A 51 47.49 2.56 -5.81
N THR A 52 46.56 3.41 -5.34
CA THR A 52 45.24 2.94 -4.94
C THR A 52 44.53 2.54 -6.25
N PRO A 53 44.14 1.27 -6.44
CA PRO A 53 43.21 0.98 -7.50
C PRO A 53 41.94 1.75 -7.13
N SER A 54 41.61 2.78 -7.91
CA SER A 54 40.31 3.42 -7.85
C SER A 54 39.29 2.29 -7.86
N LEU A 55 38.63 2.07 -6.72
CA LEU A 55 37.54 1.11 -6.63
C LEU A 55 36.51 1.60 -7.65
N ALA A 56 36.55 1.01 -8.85
CA ALA A 56 35.61 1.28 -9.90
C ALA A 56 34.26 0.99 -9.28
N ILE A 57 33.53 2.06 -8.95
CA ILE A 57 32.13 2.00 -8.59
C ILE A 57 31.52 1.25 -9.76
N ARG A 58 31.18 -0.03 -9.55
CA ARG A 58 30.42 -0.79 -10.54
C ARG A 58 29.17 0.04 -10.74
N GLN A 59 29.08 0.71 -11.88
CA GLN A 59 27.82 1.25 -12.34
C GLN A 59 26.90 0.04 -12.39
N PHE A 60 26.02 -0.09 -11.39
CA PHE A 60 24.97 -1.08 -11.43
C PHE A 60 24.26 -0.85 -12.75
N SER A 61 24.45 -1.77 -13.69
CA SER A 61 23.89 -1.69 -15.02
C SER A 61 22.39 -1.57 -14.86
N THR A 62 21.86 -0.34 -14.98
CA THR A 62 20.46 -0.10 -15.25
C THR A 62 20.24 -0.55 -16.68
N SER A 63 20.25 -1.86 -16.90
CA SER A 63 19.94 -2.44 -18.21
C SER A 63 18.57 -1.87 -18.61
N PRO A 64 18.45 -1.22 -19.78
CA PRO A 64 17.17 -0.70 -20.21
C PRO A 64 16.18 -1.88 -20.27
N PHE A 65 14.97 -1.66 -19.79
CA PHE A 65 13.88 -2.66 -19.79
C PHE A 65 13.74 -3.19 -21.23
N ARG A 66 14.32 -4.36 -21.54
CA ARG A 66 14.21 -4.91 -22.89
C ARG A 66 12.75 -5.28 -23.10
N GLN A 67 12.09 -4.54 -23.98
CA GLN A 67 10.75 -4.89 -24.42
C GLN A 67 10.79 -6.29 -25.03
N ALA A 68 9.78 -7.11 -24.71
CA ALA A 68 9.68 -8.47 -25.23
C ALA A 68 9.67 -8.46 -26.78
N THR A 69 10.32 -9.45 -27.40
CA THR A 69 10.37 -9.57 -28.86
C THR A 69 8.98 -9.85 -29.43
N TYR A 70 8.77 -9.55 -30.71
CA TYR A 70 7.48 -9.78 -31.38
C TYR A 70 6.95 -11.21 -31.20
N ASN A 71 7.82 -12.22 -31.35
CA ASN A 71 7.44 -13.62 -31.18
C ASN A 71 7.11 -13.97 -29.72
N GLN A 72 7.75 -13.34 -28.72
CA GLN A 72 7.40 -13.52 -27.31
C GLN A 72 6.02 -12.94 -26.99
N VAL A 73 5.71 -11.76 -27.54
CA VAL A 73 4.38 -11.14 -27.42
C VAL A 73 3.33 -11.98 -28.13
N ARG A 74 3.62 -12.49 -29.34
CA ARG A 74 2.73 -13.41 -30.08
C ARG A 74 2.44 -14.70 -29.31
N ARG A 75 3.42 -15.20 -28.54
CA ARG A 75 3.28 -16.34 -27.63
C ARG A 75 2.61 -15.99 -26.28
N GLY A 76 2.20 -14.73 -26.08
CA GLY A 76 1.43 -14.32 -24.90
C GLY A 76 2.24 -13.96 -23.67
N CYS A 77 3.51 -13.53 -23.80
CA CYS A 77 4.34 -13.18 -22.63
C CYS A 77 3.81 -12.02 -21.77
N ARG A 78 2.85 -11.23 -22.27
CA ARG A 78 2.24 -10.11 -21.55
C ARG A 78 1.02 -10.60 -20.78
N VAL A 79 1.22 -10.92 -19.50
CA VAL A 79 0.14 -11.31 -18.58
C VAL A 79 -0.20 -10.14 -17.67
N ALA A 80 -1.49 -9.84 -17.51
CA ALA A 80 -1.94 -8.81 -16.59
C ALA A 80 -1.60 -9.20 -15.15
N GLN A 81 -1.21 -8.22 -14.33
CA GLN A 81 -1.02 -8.46 -12.91
C GLN A 81 -2.35 -8.88 -12.28
N ARG A 82 -2.32 -9.92 -11.45
CA ARG A 82 -3.50 -10.38 -10.72
C ARG A 82 -4.04 -9.28 -9.81
N ALA A 83 -5.35 -9.07 -9.82
CA ALA A 83 -6.02 -8.17 -8.90
C ALA A 83 -5.73 -8.56 -7.43
N ARG A 84 -5.52 -7.55 -6.57
CA ARG A 84 -5.35 -7.76 -5.14
C ARG A 84 -6.64 -8.31 -4.53
N ARG A 85 -6.52 -9.22 -3.57
CA ARG A 85 -7.68 -9.66 -2.79
C ARG A 85 -8.10 -8.54 -1.84
N ALA A 86 -9.40 -8.22 -1.81
CA ALA A 86 -9.93 -7.25 -0.87
C ALA A 86 -9.75 -7.74 0.57
N ARG A 87 -9.42 -6.82 1.50
CA ARG A 87 -9.28 -7.14 2.94
C ARG A 87 -10.62 -7.56 3.54
N SER A 88 -11.70 -6.92 3.12
CA SER A 88 -13.08 -7.17 3.58
C SER A 88 -14.03 -7.44 2.40
N PRO A 89 -14.00 -8.65 1.78
CA PRO A 89 -14.82 -8.97 0.60
C PRO A 89 -16.34 -8.92 0.83
N ALA A 90 -16.77 -8.93 2.10
CA ALA A 90 -18.17 -8.79 2.47
C ALA A 90 -18.68 -7.34 2.32
N LEU A 91 -17.80 -6.34 2.46
CA LEU A 91 -18.09 -4.91 2.39
C LEU A 91 -17.86 -4.37 0.98
N LYS A 92 -18.58 -4.91 -0.02
CA LYS A 92 -18.50 -4.55 -1.45
C LYS A 92 -18.34 -3.03 -1.70
N ASP A 93 -17.10 -2.56 -1.80
CA ASP A 93 -16.70 -1.15 -1.97
C ASP A 93 -17.34 -0.15 -0.99
N ARG A 94 -17.70 -0.61 0.20
CA ARG A 94 -18.32 0.21 1.25
C ARG A 94 -17.42 0.25 2.48
N PRO A 95 -17.26 1.41 3.14
CA PRO A 95 -16.47 1.49 4.37
C PRO A 95 -17.12 0.70 5.52
N GLU A 96 -18.45 0.75 5.62
CA GLU A 96 -19.22 0.08 6.65
C GLU A 96 -20.61 -0.38 6.15
N MET A 97 -21.23 -1.27 6.92
CA MET A 97 -22.54 -1.81 6.61
C MET A 97 -23.29 -2.19 7.88
N LYS A 98 -24.58 -1.84 7.94
CA LYS A 98 -25.47 -2.27 9.02
C LYS A 98 -25.65 -3.79 9.01
N GLY A 99 -25.77 -4.39 10.20
CA GLY A 99 -26.02 -5.80 10.36
C GLY A 99 -26.62 -6.13 11.72
N VAL A 100 -27.25 -7.31 11.81
CA VAL A 100 -27.85 -7.82 13.03
C VAL A 100 -26.95 -8.91 13.61
N CYS A 101 -26.68 -8.85 14.92
CA CYS A 101 -25.90 -9.88 15.60
C CYS A 101 -26.75 -11.14 15.79
N LEU A 102 -26.23 -12.28 15.34
CA LEU A 102 -26.82 -13.61 15.50
C LEU A 102 -26.32 -14.29 16.79
N LYS A 103 -25.02 -14.21 17.05
CA LYS A 103 -24.37 -14.86 18.20
C LYS A 103 -23.12 -14.09 18.60
N THR A 104 -23.01 -13.77 19.89
CA THR A 104 -21.78 -13.29 20.50
C THR A 104 -20.99 -14.46 21.11
N GLY A 105 -19.67 -14.37 21.10
CA GLY A 105 -18.80 -15.41 21.63
C GLY A 105 -17.35 -14.98 21.72
N ILE A 106 -16.52 -15.84 22.32
CA ILE A 106 -15.11 -15.57 22.55
C ILE A 106 -14.28 -16.53 21.68
N THR A 107 -13.31 -15.98 20.95
CA THR A 107 -12.38 -16.75 20.12
C THR A 107 -10.96 -16.62 20.66
N LYS A 108 -10.25 -17.74 20.85
CA LYS A 108 -8.83 -17.72 21.21
C LYS A 108 -7.98 -17.45 19.96
N PRO A 109 -7.02 -16.51 20.00
CA PRO A 109 -6.17 -16.21 18.87
C PRO A 109 -5.23 -17.39 18.57
N LYS A 110 -4.66 -17.40 17.37
CA LYS A 110 -3.58 -18.35 17.04
C LYS A 110 -2.32 -18.01 17.86
N LYS A 111 -1.53 -19.05 18.17
CA LYS A 111 -0.15 -18.91 18.67
C LYS A 111 0.63 -17.92 17.78
N PRO A 112 1.48 -17.02 18.28
CA PRO A 112 2.12 -16.96 19.61
C PRO A 112 1.28 -16.33 20.72
N ASN A 113 0.11 -15.77 20.40
CA ASN A 113 -0.64 -15.00 21.36
C ASN A 113 -1.54 -15.92 22.20
N SER A 114 -1.65 -15.62 23.49
CA SER A 114 -2.67 -16.16 24.39
C SER A 114 -3.65 -15.05 24.79
N GLY A 115 -4.91 -15.41 25.03
CA GLY A 115 -5.94 -14.46 25.42
C GLY A 115 -7.30 -14.74 24.78
N GLU A 116 -8.26 -13.87 25.06
CA GLU A 116 -9.65 -14.01 24.65
C GLU A 116 -10.06 -12.83 23.76
N ARG A 117 -10.58 -13.11 22.56
CA ARG A 117 -11.08 -12.09 21.63
C ARG A 117 -12.59 -12.12 21.59
N LYS A 118 -13.22 -10.99 21.91
CA LYS A 118 -14.67 -10.83 21.79
C LYS A 118 -15.05 -10.75 20.31
N THR A 119 -15.89 -11.67 19.87
CA THR A 119 -16.29 -11.84 18.47
C THR A 119 -17.82 -11.97 18.37
N ALA A 120 -18.37 -11.52 17.25
CA ALA A 120 -19.79 -11.64 16.95
C ALA A 120 -20.01 -12.22 15.55
N ARG A 121 -21.01 -13.09 15.42
CA ARG A 121 -21.57 -13.51 14.12
C ARG A 121 -22.62 -12.49 13.73
N VAL A 122 -22.38 -11.74 12.65
CA VAL A 122 -23.25 -10.64 12.21
C VAL A 122 -23.79 -10.93 10.82
N ARG A 123 -25.10 -10.81 10.63
CA ARG A 123 -25.76 -10.85 9.32
C ARG A 123 -25.85 -9.42 8.79
N LEU A 124 -25.09 -9.12 7.74
CA LEU A 124 -25.10 -7.81 7.09
C LEU A 124 -26.39 -7.60 6.30
N SER A 125 -26.72 -6.34 5.99
CA SER A 125 -27.85 -6.01 5.11
C SER A 125 -27.72 -6.61 3.71
N SER A 126 -26.51 -6.94 3.26
CA SER A 126 -26.27 -7.70 2.02
C SER A 126 -26.67 -9.18 2.09
N GLY A 127 -27.12 -9.67 3.25
CA GLY A 127 -27.49 -11.06 3.51
C GLY A 127 -26.32 -11.97 3.90
N LYS A 128 -25.07 -11.53 3.70
CA LYS A 128 -23.87 -12.29 4.07
C LYS A 128 -23.68 -12.33 5.59
N VAL A 129 -23.25 -13.48 6.11
CA VAL A 129 -22.93 -13.63 7.53
C VAL A 129 -21.42 -13.60 7.73
N VAL A 130 -20.94 -12.63 8.50
CA VAL A 130 -19.52 -12.39 8.79
C VAL A 130 -19.23 -12.61 10.27
N THR A 131 -17.98 -12.88 10.58
CA THR A 131 -17.48 -12.86 11.97
C THR A 131 -16.76 -11.54 12.17
N ALA A 132 -17.26 -10.71 13.09
CA ALA A 132 -16.74 -9.38 13.37
C ALA A 132 -16.13 -9.31 14.76
N TYR A 133 -15.10 -8.48 14.92
CA TYR A 133 -14.45 -8.19 16.20
C TYR A 133 -15.20 -7.07 16.93
N ILE A 134 -15.33 -7.21 18.26
CA ILE A 134 -15.93 -6.19 19.13
C ILE A 134 -14.80 -5.46 19.87
N PRO A 135 -14.55 -4.18 19.58
CA PRO A 135 -13.56 -3.40 20.32
C PRO A 135 -14.08 -3.02 21.73
N GLY A 136 -13.17 -2.90 22.70
CA GLY A 136 -13.47 -2.40 24.05
C GLY A 136 -13.71 -3.46 25.14
N GLU A 137 -13.84 -2.98 26.38
CA GLU A 137 -13.83 -3.82 27.59
C GLU A 137 -15.24 -4.16 28.14
N GLY A 138 -16.30 -3.44 27.76
CA GLY A 138 -17.68 -3.73 28.15
C GLY A 138 -18.47 -4.49 27.08
N LEU A 139 -18.99 -5.68 27.40
CA LEU A 139 -19.84 -6.48 26.49
C LEU A 139 -21.33 -6.01 26.49
N SER A 140 -21.64 -4.82 27.02
CA SER A 140 -23.02 -4.39 27.31
C SER A 140 -23.65 -3.45 26.27
N SER A 141 -22.89 -2.91 25.30
CA SER A 141 -23.44 -1.93 24.35
C SER A 141 -24.13 -2.60 23.15
N TYR A 142 -25.22 -3.32 23.39
CA TYR A 142 -26.05 -3.94 22.35
C TYR A 142 -26.86 -2.93 21.52
N SER A 143 -26.77 -1.63 21.80
CA SER A 143 -27.42 -0.55 21.04
C SER A 143 -26.38 0.34 20.35
N GLY A 144 -25.98 -0.01 19.11
CA GLY A 144 -25.30 0.92 18.20
C GLY A 144 -23.76 0.84 18.13
N GLY A 145 -23.12 -0.18 18.71
CA GLY A 145 -21.68 -0.36 18.59
C GLY A 145 -21.21 -0.68 17.16
N SER A 146 -20.08 -0.10 16.76
CA SER A 146 -19.41 -0.41 15.49
C SER A 146 -18.59 -1.70 15.60
N PHE A 147 -18.83 -2.65 14.69
CA PHE A 147 -18.12 -3.94 14.64
C PHE A 147 -17.05 -3.91 13.54
N GLY A 148 -15.83 -4.36 13.85
CA GLY A 148 -14.76 -4.45 12.87
C GLY A 148 -14.83 -5.75 12.07
N VAL A 149 -14.93 -5.68 10.75
CA VAL A 149 -14.92 -6.83 9.81
C VAL A 149 -13.51 -7.10 9.29
#